data_AF-A0A4R0DHF9-F1
#
_entry.id   AF-A0A4R0DHF9-F1
#
_cell.length_a   1.000
_cell.length_b   1.000
_cell.length_c   1.000
_cell.angle_alpha   90.00
_cell.angle_beta   90.00
_cell.angle_gamma   90.00
#
_symmetry.space_group_name_H-M   'P 1'
#
loop_
_entity.id
_entity.type
_entity.pdbx_description
1 polymer ?
#
loop_
_entity_poly.entity_id
_entity_poly.type
_entity_poly.pdbx_seq_one_letter_code
_entity_poly.pdbx_strand_id
1 'polypeptide(L)' 'MARTDPQFNLRVPSELKQLVEDAAKDSGRSINAEAVYRLTQSFEQKSFESLESVPTEDLMKELAKRLDGFSVVAK' A
#
# COMPACT_ATOMS: atom_id res chain seq x y z
N MET A 1 -2.68 -32.40 -1.52
CA MET A 1 -3.42 -31.52 -0.59
C MET A 1 -4.29 -30.58 -1.40
N ALA A 2 -5.62 -30.67 -1.30
CA ALA A 2 -6.52 -29.71 -1.92
C ALA A 2 -6.31 -28.34 -1.25
N ARG A 3 -6.07 -27.28 -2.03
CA ARG A 3 -6.12 -25.91 -1.52
C ARG A 3 -7.54 -25.68 -0.99
N THR A 4 -7.65 -25.50 0.32
CA THR A 4 -8.89 -25.24 1.07
C THR A 4 -9.31 -23.77 1.05
N ASP A 5 -8.61 -22.94 0.27
CA ASP A 5 -8.95 -21.51 0.16
C ASP A 5 -10.29 -21.33 -0.57
N PRO A 6 -11.24 -20.56 0.01
CA PRO A 6 -12.50 -20.29 -0.64
C PRO A 6 -12.27 -19.52 -1.95
N GLN A 7 -12.79 -20.04 -3.06
CA GLN A 7 -12.69 -19.36 -4.35
C GLN A 7 -13.63 -18.15 -4.38
N PHE A 8 -13.07 -16.96 -4.55
CA PHE A 8 -13.81 -15.71 -4.65
C PHE A 8 -13.91 -15.26 -6.11
N ASN A 9 -15.08 -15.42 -6.72
CA ASN A 9 -15.34 -14.99 -8.10
C ASN A 9 -15.67 -13.49 -8.13
N LEU A 10 -14.64 -12.66 -8.13
CA LEU A 10 -14.77 -11.20 -8.14
C LEU A 10 -15.21 -10.69 -9.53
N ARG A 11 -16.29 -9.91 -9.58
CA ARG A 11 -16.69 -9.16 -10.77
C ARG A 11 -16.06 -7.76 -10.72
N VAL A 12 -15.24 -7.43 -11.70
CA VAL A 12 -14.60 -6.12 -11.83
C VAL A 12 -14.84 -5.51 -13.21
N PRO A 13 -14.81 -4.17 -13.34
CA PRO A 13 -14.73 -3.51 -14.64
C PRO A 13 -13.51 -3.99 -15.44
N SER A 14 -13.63 -3.98 -16.77
CA SER A 14 -12.55 -4.41 -17.68
C SER A 14 -11.28 -3.58 -17.52
N GLU A 15 -11.42 -2.28 -17.29
CA GLU A 15 -10.29 -1.37 -17.06
C GLU A 15 -9.49 -1.75 -15.82
N LEU A 16 -10.19 -2.03 -14.71
CA LEU A 16 -9.54 -2.45 -13.47
C LEU A 16 -8.83 -3.80 -13.63
N LYS A 17 -9.42 -4.73 -14.38
CA LYS A 17 -8.79 -6.00 -14.69
C LYS A 17 -7.47 -5.81 -15.44
N GLN A 18 -7.45 -4.94 -16.47
CA GLN A 18 -6.24 -4.63 -17.23
C GLN A 18 -5.15 -4.02 -16.34
N LEU A 19 -5.51 -3.07 -15.47
CA LEU A 19 -4.56 -2.47 -14.52
C LEU A 19 -3.92 -3.51 -13.58
N VAL A 20 -4.71 -4.47 -13.09
CA VAL A 20 -4.18 -5.54 -12.24
C VAL A 20 -3.30 -6.50 -13.05
N GLU A 21 -3.67 -6.80 -14.30
CA GLU A 21 -2.87 -7.64 -15.19
C GLU A 21 -1.50 -7.05 -15.51
N ASP A 22 -1.45 -5.76 -15.84
CA ASP A 22 -0.18 -5.10 -16.19
C ASP A 22 0.72 -5.00 -14.97
N ALA A 23 0.16 -4.62 -13.82
CA ALA A 23 0.94 -4.61 -12.59
C ALA A 23 1.40 -6.00 -12.12
N ALA A 24 0.63 -7.06 -12.40
CA ALA A 24 1.04 -8.43 -12.12
C ALA A 24 2.23 -8.84 -13.00
N LYS A 25 2.26 -8.40 -14.27
CA LYS A 25 3.43 -8.58 -15.15
C LYS A 25 4.65 -7.86 -14.59
N ASP A 26 4.49 -6.61 -14.17
CA ASP A 26 5.57 -5.79 -13.61
C ASP A 26 6.11 -6.36 -12.29
N SER A 27 5.23 -6.89 -11.43
CA SER A 27 5.60 -7.48 -10.15
C SER A 27 6.07 -8.93 -10.24
N GLY A 28 5.92 -9.58 -11.40
CA GLY A 28 6.22 -10.99 -11.62
C GLY A 28 5.27 -11.94 -10.88
N ARG A 29 4.11 -11.47 -10.43
CA ARG A 29 3.10 -12.27 -9.72
C ARG A 29 2.01 -12.76 -10.67
N SER A 30 1.28 -13.80 -10.27
CA SER A 30 0.02 -14.11 -10.95
C SER A 30 -1.01 -13.02 -10.67
N ILE A 31 -1.99 -12.84 -11.57
CA ILE A 31 -3.09 -11.86 -11.39
C ILE A 31 -3.77 -12.05 -10.03
N ASN A 32 -4.01 -13.31 -9.64
CA ASN A 32 -4.64 -13.61 -8.35
C ASN A 32 -3.73 -13.26 -7.16
N ALA A 33 -2.42 -13.52 -7.26
CA ALA A 33 -1.47 -13.15 -6.21
C ALA A 33 -1.33 -11.63 -6.08
N GLU A 34 -1.33 -10.89 -7.19
CA GLU A 34 -1.29 -9.44 -7.18
C GLU A 34 -2.59 -8.84 -6.62
N ALA A 35 -3.75 -9.40 -6.99
CA ALA A 35 -5.04 -8.99 -6.44
C ALA A 35 -5.09 -9.21 -4.92
N VAL A 36 -4.68 -10.39 -4.44
CA VAL A 36 -4.59 -10.68 -3.00
C VAL A 36 -3.62 -9.73 -2.32
N TYR A 37 -2.43 -9.51 -2.88
CA TYR A 37 -1.43 -8.60 -2.33
C TYR A 37 -2.00 -7.19 -2.13
N ARG A 38 -2.64 -6.63 -3.16
CA ARG A 38 -3.25 -5.29 -3.08
C ARG A 38 -4.40 -5.22 -2.08
N LEU A 39 -5.26 -6.23 -2.04
CA LEU A 39 -6.35 -6.29 -1.07
C LEU A 39 -5.78 -6.34 0.34
N THR A 40 -4.78 -7.18 0.63
CA THR A 40 -4.12 -7.23 1.93
C THR A 40 -3.48 -5.88 2.27
N GLN A 41 -2.77 -5.25 1.33
CA GLN A 41 -2.19 -3.92 1.53
C GLN A 41 -3.24 -2.86 1.87
N SER A 42 -4.46 -2.95 1.30
CA SER A 42 -5.54 -2.02 1.63
C SER A 42 -6.04 -2.15 3.08
N PHE A 43 -5.85 -3.30 3.72
CA PHE A 43 -6.14 -3.52 5.14
C PHE A 43 -4.93 -3.28 6.05
N GLU A 44 -3.71 -3.43 5.54
CA GLU A 44 -2.46 -3.23 6.28
C GLU A 44 -1.95 -1.79 6.26
N GLN A 45 -2.32 -1.00 5.25
CA GLN A 45 -2.20 0.44 5.32
C GLN A 45 -3.07 0.86 6.51
N LYS A 46 -2.42 1.01 7.67
CA LYS A 46 -2.91 1.84 8.76
C LYS A 46 -3.17 3.16 8.10
N SER A 47 -4.44 3.36 7.75
CA SER A 47 -4.95 4.62 7.33
C SER A 47 -4.45 5.60 8.38
N PHE A 48 -3.51 6.46 8.01
CA PHE A 48 -3.28 7.69 8.74
C PHE A 48 -4.53 8.52 8.44
N GLU A 49 -5.71 8.07 8.94
CA GLU A 49 -7.02 8.68 8.64
C GLU A 49 -7.03 10.13 9.10
N SER A 50 -6.18 10.44 10.07
CA SER A 50 -5.90 11.80 10.49
C SER A 50 -4.47 11.90 11.01
N LEU A 51 -3.79 13.00 10.67
CA LEU A 51 -2.54 13.42 11.33
C LEU A 51 -2.75 13.59 12.84
N GLU A 52 -3.99 13.78 13.28
CA GLU A 52 -4.37 13.94 14.69
C GLU A 52 -4.25 12.65 15.50
N SER A 53 -4.30 11.47 14.84
CA SER A 53 -4.16 10.18 15.54
C SER A 53 -2.71 9.74 15.70
N VAL A 54 -1.77 10.44 15.05
CA VAL A 54 -0.35 10.16 15.17
C VAL A 54 0.24 11.00 16.31
N PRO A 55 0.91 10.39 17.30
CA PRO A 55 1.58 11.14 18.35
C PRO A 55 2.57 12.15 17.76
N THR A 56 2.55 13.38 18.26
CA THR A 56 3.43 14.46 17.79
C THR A 56 4.91 14.09 17.92
N GLU A 57 5.26 13.26 18.91
CA GLU A 57 6.62 12.76 19.10
C GLU A 57 7.13 11.92 17.92
N ASP A 58 6.27 11.06 17.36
CA ASP A 58 6.64 10.20 16.25
C ASP A 58 6.78 11.01 14.95
N LEU A 59 5.92 12.03 14.78
CA LEU A 59 6.04 13.00 13.70
C LEU A 59 7.33 13.82 13.81
N MET A 60 7.67 14.32 15.00
CA MET A 60 8.89 15.10 15.23
C MET A 60 10.16 14.27 14.99
N LYS A 61 10.17 12.99 15.37
CA LYS A 61 11.29 12.08 15.09
C LYS A 61 11.47 11.83 13.60
N GLU A 62 10.37 11.59 12.87
CA GLU A 62 10.44 11.36 11.43
C GLU A 62 10.86 12.64 10.67
N LEU A 63 10.38 13.80 11.08
CA LEU A 63 10.79 15.09 10.51
C LEU A 63 12.28 15.38 10.78
N ALA A 64 12.76 15.16 12.00
CA ALA A 64 14.17 15.32 12.33
C ALA A 64 15.04 14.41 11.48
N LYS A 65 14.66 13.13 11.33
CA LYS A 65 15.36 12.16 10.49
C LYS A 65 15.43 12.58 9.01
N ARG A 66 14.38 13.19 8.47
CA ARG A 66 14.36 13.69 7.07
C ARG A 66 15.10 15.01 6.89
N LEU A 67 15.13 15.84 7.94
CA LEU A 67 15.80 17.15 7.94
C LEU A 67 17.27 17.07 8.36
N ASP A 68 17.73 15.93 8.89
CA ASP A 68 19.16 15.64 9.12
C ASP A 68 19.91 15.71 7.78
N GLY A 69 20.47 16.89 7.50
CA GLY A 69 21.20 17.21 6.27
C GLY A 69 20.67 18.43 5.51
N PHE A 70 19.51 18.99 5.88
CA PHE A 70 18.97 20.21 5.27
C PHE A 70 19.24 21.43 6.17
N SER A 71 20.13 22.34 5.73
CA SER A 71 20.22 23.67 6.33
C SER A 71 19.07 24.54 5.82
N VAL A 72 18.02 24.71 6.61
CA VAL A 72 16.99 25.71 6.30
C VAL A 72 17.62 27.09 6.49
N VAL A 73 17.97 27.75 5.39
CA VAL A 73 18.34 29.16 5.41
C VAL A 73 17.07 29.96 5.62
N ALA A 74 16.81 30.35 6.88
CA ALA A 74 15.78 31.32 7.20
C ALA A 74 16.22 32.68 6.65
N LYS A 75 15.31 33.36 5.94
CA LYS A 75 15.49 34.72 5.44
C LYS A 75 14.88 35.72 6.41
#